data_AF-A0A955T1Y8-F1
#
_entry.id   AF-A0A955T1Y8-F1
#
_cell.length_a   1.000
_cell.length_b   1.000
_cell.length_c   1.000
_cell.angle_alpha   90.00
_cell.angle_beta   90.00
_cell.angle_gamma   90.00
#
_symmetry.space_group_name_H-M   'P 1'
#
loop_
_entity.id
_entity.type
_entity.pdbx_description
1 polymer ?
#
loop_
_entity_poly.entity_id
_entity_poly.type
_entity_poly.pdbx_seq_one_letter_code
_entity_poly.pdbx_strand_id
1 'polypeptide(L)'
;ELIYPVDGAFTKPVLVFLWDAVDDIATRMTYRWTIMKREKPDDQPEPHNWFEYEAAKENPIEPLPDGYYTLFLQAKDFAGNEEPKPTEFKFQTYYVPPKIEADRNSLPPVEIETRNMEIRWTTEDNTPTENDPLIAYRLDGNPVTEFARRDSIRISGLRQGWHQIQLYAKDENGNIYPFGDTVSVRVNLSLMLVWQEKPQQPVQDGEIFVSGDRVSLRWRVTDNTQDEGVNFFSSVRYIFNDGETSDWSTPQIFTDYEFSGEDGQPLREGKYIFQVIAQDEFGNQVFGSREQGDMGGAYIATQFTVDRTPPAVDFAEAVTYNEETKVPTLTVTGNDNYTQNQNLKYQFRVITRDEPDPPWSALGSSASFTAEGHPVKWYSWGYKVQARAQDIVGNVTTDVAEMNLIWYVRSPALLYTLVGVVALVALAILYLLFASMAEKRRQKKRQQAKREAAQKSSTTGALGGAEMAGAGTAAGDEDDLFEVR
;
A
#
# COMPACT_ATOMS: atom_id res chain seq x y z
N GLU A 1 -25.73 15.84 62.14
CA GLU A 1 -26.04 15.75 60.69
C GLU A 1 -26.49 14.34 60.33
N LEU A 2 -27.02 14.11 59.12
CA LEU A 2 -27.21 12.78 58.56
C LEU A 2 -25.90 12.31 57.91
N ILE A 3 -25.14 11.49 58.63
CA ILE A 3 -23.88 10.90 58.14
C ILE A 3 -24.19 9.53 57.55
N TYR A 4 -24.18 9.43 56.22
CA TYR A 4 -24.32 8.16 55.50
C TYR A 4 -22.96 7.44 55.42
N PRO A 5 -22.88 6.14 55.73
CA PRO A 5 -21.67 5.35 55.44
C PRO A 5 -21.50 5.17 53.92
N VAL A 6 -20.26 5.19 53.46
CA VAL A 6 -19.91 5.18 52.02
C VAL A 6 -20.08 3.78 51.39
N ASP A 7 -20.14 2.73 52.21
CA ASP A 7 -19.80 1.36 51.82
C ASP A 7 -20.99 0.51 51.33
N GLY A 8 -22.14 1.12 51.05
CA GLY A 8 -23.33 0.44 50.48
C GLY A 8 -24.05 -0.57 51.39
N ALA A 9 -23.53 -0.83 52.59
CA ALA A 9 -24.23 -1.59 53.61
C ALA A 9 -25.39 -0.75 54.18
N PHE A 10 -26.64 -1.16 53.92
CA PHE A 10 -27.86 -0.52 54.43
C PHE A 10 -28.08 -0.76 55.94
N THR A 11 -27.08 -0.43 56.77
CA THR A 11 -27.34 -0.09 58.16
C THR A 11 -28.17 1.20 58.16
N LYS A 12 -29.48 1.07 58.37
CA LYS A 12 -30.37 2.23 58.50
C LYS A 12 -29.75 3.25 59.47
N PRO A 13 -29.65 4.55 59.09
CA PRO A 13 -28.92 5.51 59.91
C PRO A 13 -29.60 5.68 61.27
N VAL A 14 -28.80 5.61 62.33
CA VAL A 14 -29.24 5.98 63.68
C VAL A 14 -29.41 7.49 63.71
N LEU A 15 -30.64 7.94 63.89
CA LEU A 15 -30.95 9.37 63.94
C LEU A 15 -30.56 9.91 65.33
N VAL A 16 -29.45 10.63 65.40
CA VAL A 16 -29.05 11.38 66.60
C VAL A 16 -29.57 12.80 66.48
N PHE A 17 -30.51 13.15 67.33
CA PHE A 17 -30.98 14.53 67.49
C PHE A 17 -30.21 15.17 68.63
N LEU A 18 -29.71 16.39 68.39
CA LEU A 18 -29.06 17.23 69.40
C LEU A 18 -29.98 18.39 69.74
N TRP A 19 -30.11 18.71 71.03
CA TRP A 19 -30.96 19.79 71.48
C TRP A 19 -30.39 20.56 72.67
N ASP A 20 -30.83 21.80 72.80
CA ASP A 20 -30.58 22.64 73.97
C ASP A 20 -31.80 23.52 74.25
N ALA A 21 -31.85 24.14 75.43
CA ALA A 21 -32.85 25.13 75.79
C ALA A 21 -32.19 26.28 76.56
N VAL A 22 -32.76 27.48 76.41
CA VAL A 22 -32.29 28.69 77.08
C VAL A 22 -33.39 29.16 78.03
N ASP A 23 -32.99 29.47 79.25
CA ASP A 23 -33.83 29.93 80.36
C ASP A 23 -33.14 31.15 81.00
N ASP A 24 -33.89 32.09 81.56
CA ASP A 24 -33.35 33.35 82.08
C ASP A 24 -32.87 33.25 83.54
N ILE A 25 -33.14 32.15 84.23
CA ILE A 25 -32.84 31.95 85.67
C ILE A 25 -32.12 30.60 85.93
N ALA A 26 -32.51 29.51 85.27
CA ALA A 26 -32.14 28.14 85.60
C ALA A 26 -31.06 27.56 84.67
N THR A 27 -29.85 27.35 85.20
CA THR A 27 -28.72 26.71 84.45
C THR A 27 -28.84 25.18 84.34
N ARG A 28 -30.04 24.62 84.56
CA ARG A 28 -30.31 23.17 84.60
C ARG A 28 -31.69 22.89 84.04
N MET A 29 -31.71 22.39 82.80
CA MET A 29 -32.91 21.91 82.12
C MET A 29 -33.00 20.39 82.18
N THR A 30 -34.22 19.88 82.12
CA THR A 30 -34.51 18.50 81.71
C THR A 30 -35.42 18.52 80.49
N TYR A 31 -35.35 17.48 79.67
CA TYR A 31 -36.04 17.38 78.39
C TYR A 31 -36.85 16.09 78.37
N ARG A 32 -38.06 16.16 77.79
CA ARG A 32 -38.79 14.98 77.31
C ARG A 32 -39.03 15.12 75.82
N TRP A 33 -39.13 13.98 75.15
CA TRP A 33 -39.45 13.91 73.72
C TRP A 33 -40.51 12.85 73.42
N THR A 34 -41.08 12.90 72.23
CA THR A 34 -41.84 11.81 71.61
C THR A 34 -41.72 11.89 70.09
N ILE A 35 -41.87 10.75 69.40
CA ILE A 35 -41.84 10.68 67.94
C ILE A 35 -43.20 10.21 67.45
N MET A 36 -43.91 11.09 66.76
CA MET A 36 -45.21 10.77 66.17
C MET A 36 -45.05 10.44 64.69
N LYS A 37 -45.53 9.25 64.27
CA LYS A 37 -45.73 8.97 62.84
C LYS A 37 -46.84 9.88 62.28
N ARG A 38 -46.71 10.24 61.01
CA ARG A 38 -47.69 10.94 60.19
C ARG A 38 -48.02 10.08 58.96
N GLU A 39 -49.23 10.21 58.43
CA GLU A 39 -49.61 9.53 57.19
C GLU A 39 -49.36 10.41 55.95
N LYS A 40 -49.20 11.73 56.12
CA LYS A 40 -48.95 12.73 55.05
C LYS A 40 -47.92 13.81 55.46
N PRO A 41 -47.34 14.55 54.50
CA PRO A 41 -46.41 15.67 54.76
C PRO A 41 -46.95 16.74 55.70
N ASP A 42 -48.25 17.05 55.61
CA ASP A 42 -48.83 18.22 56.27
C ASP A 42 -49.44 17.91 57.64
N ASP A 43 -49.65 16.63 57.96
CA ASP A 43 -50.28 16.18 59.21
C ASP A 43 -49.61 16.81 60.44
N GLN A 44 -50.44 17.11 61.44
CA GLN A 44 -50.05 17.63 62.75
C GLN A 44 -50.60 16.66 63.81
N PRO A 45 -49.84 15.59 64.15
CA PRO A 45 -50.28 14.60 65.12
C PRO A 45 -50.16 15.16 66.54
N GLU A 46 -51.12 14.88 67.42
CA GLU A 46 -51.05 15.32 68.82
C GLU A 46 -50.01 14.48 69.59
N PRO A 47 -49.04 15.11 70.30
CA PRO A 47 -47.93 14.40 70.92
C PRO A 47 -48.34 13.65 72.20
N HIS A 48 -48.16 12.34 72.18
CA HIS A 48 -48.42 11.44 73.29
C HIS A 48 -47.30 10.39 73.43
N ASN A 49 -47.40 9.49 74.41
CA ASN A 49 -46.36 8.49 74.73
C ASN A 49 -44.97 9.12 74.92
N TRP A 50 -44.92 10.22 75.67
CA TRP A 50 -43.69 10.91 76.01
C TRP A 50 -42.72 10.02 76.79
N PHE A 51 -41.43 10.13 76.48
CA PHE A 51 -40.36 9.69 77.37
C PHE A 51 -40.35 10.52 78.67
N GLU A 52 -39.71 10.03 79.72
CA GLU A 52 -39.56 10.76 80.98
C GLU A 52 -38.61 11.96 80.85
N TYR A 53 -38.64 12.87 81.82
CA TYR A 53 -37.76 14.04 81.84
C TYR A 53 -36.32 13.68 82.22
N GLU A 54 -35.39 13.80 81.27
CA GLU A 54 -33.97 13.50 81.45
C GLU A 54 -33.07 14.71 81.22
N ALA A 55 -31.86 14.69 81.77
CA ALA A 55 -30.85 15.75 81.55
C ALA A 55 -30.04 15.56 80.24
N ALA A 56 -30.42 14.59 79.40
CA ALA A 56 -29.77 14.31 78.13
C ALA A 56 -30.00 15.44 77.12
N LYS A 57 -28.95 15.81 76.37
CA LYS A 57 -28.99 16.77 75.24
C LYS A 57 -28.91 16.09 73.87
N GLU A 58 -28.87 14.76 73.88
CA GLU A 58 -28.85 13.91 72.70
C GLU A 58 -29.63 12.63 72.98
N ASN A 59 -30.27 12.06 71.97
CA ASN A 59 -30.78 10.69 72.04
C ASN A 59 -30.60 9.99 70.68
N PRO A 60 -29.94 8.82 70.62
CA PRO A 60 -29.95 7.97 69.43
C PRO A 60 -31.32 7.31 69.31
N ILE A 61 -32.02 7.59 68.21
CA ILE A 61 -33.33 7.01 67.92
C ILE A 61 -33.16 5.71 67.12
N GLU A 62 -33.83 4.65 67.57
CA GLU A 62 -33.85 3.35 66.86
C GLU A 62 -34.35 3.51 65.41
N PRO A 63 -33.78 2.78 64.44
CA PRO A 63 -34.08 3.02 63.03
C PRO A 63 -35.54 2.76 62.60
N LEU A 64 -36.31 3.85 62.56
CA LEU A 64 -37.73 3.88 62.22
C LEU A 64 -38.05 3.18 60.87
N PRO A 65 -39.27 2.63 60.71
CA PRO A 65 -39.81 2.26 59.40
C PRO A 65 -39.97 3.47 58.47
N ASP A 66 -40.06 3.21 57.17
CA ASP A 66 -40.29 4.23 56.15
C ASP A 66 -41.62 4.98 56.37
N GLY A 67 -41.59 6.31 56.23
CA GLY A 67 -42.74 7.17 56.49
C GLY A 67 -42.36 8.59 56.89
N TYR A 68 -43.38 9.38 57.23
CA TYR A 68 -43.25 10.73 57.78
C TYR A 68 -43.32 10.72 59.30
N TYR A 69 -42.52 11.57 59.95
CA TYR A 69 -42.45 11.67 61.41
C TYR A 69 -42.37 13.12 61.89
N THR A 70 -42.81 13.37 63.12
CA THR A 70 -42.53 14.61 63.86
C THR A 70 -41.92 14.24 65.21
N LEU A 71 -40.71 14.71 65.48
CA LEU A 71 -40.15 14.73 66.82
C LEU A 71 -40.75 15.94 67.54
N PHE A 72 -41.34 15.70 68.72
CA PHE A 72 -41.71 16.75 69.66
C PHE A 72 -40.70 16.75 70.80
N LEU A 73 -40.25 17.95 71.18
CA LEU A 73 -39.32 18.17 72.29
C LEU A 73 -39.92 19.21 73.25
N GLN A 74 -39.87 18.94 74.55
CA GLN A 74 -40.35 19.85 75.58
C GLN A 74 -39.33 19.94 76.71
N ALA A 75 -38.95 21.16 77.07
CA ALA A 75 -38.04 21.45 78.17
C ALA A 75 -38.80 21.69 79.48
N LYS A 76 -38.12 21.46 80.60
CA LYS A 76 -38.58 21.74 81.96
C LYS A 76 -37.45 22.28 82.81
N ASP A 77 -37.72 23.37 83.52
CA ASP A 77 -36.77 24.06 84.38
C ASP A 77 -36.59 23.37 85.75
N PHE A 78 -35.71 23.93 86.59
CA PHE A 78 -35.49 23.42 87.94
C PHE A 78 -36.61 23.75 88.95
N ALA A 79 -37.49 24.72 88.65
CA ALA A 79 -38.66 25.03 89.47
C ALA A 79 -39.86 24.11 89.16
N GLY A 80 -39.80 23.38 88.04
CA GLY A 80 -40.84 22.49 87.55
C GLY A 80 -41.77 23.10 86.50
N ASN A 81 -41.46 24.30 85.98
CA ASN A 81 -42.18 24.90 84.86
C ASN A 81 -41.85 24.13 83.57
N GLU A 82 -42.87 23.78 82.79
CA GLU A 82 -42.73 23.09 81.50
C GLU A 82 -43.03 24.06 80.37
N GLU A 83 -42.24 24.01 79.29
CA GLU A 83 -42.43 24.84 78.09
C GLU A 83 -43.87 24.70 77.55
N PRO A 84 -44.71 25.77 77.54
CA PRO A 84 -46.12 25.67 77.20
C PRO A 84 -46.44 25.12 75.81
N LYS A 85 -45.56 25.28 74.81
CA LYS A 85 -45.68 24.61 73.51
C LYS A 85 -44.40 23.84 73.16
N PRO A 86 -44.46 22.49 73.06
CA PRO A 86 -43.36 21.70 72.52
C PRO A 86 -42.82 22.21 71.18
N THR A 87 -41.50 22.13 71.02
CA THR A 87 -40.83 22.36 69.74
C THR A 87 -41.07 21.16 68.82
N GLU A 88 -41.43 21.45 67.56
CA GLU A 88 -41.76 20.46 66.54
C GLU A 88 -40.64 20.38 65.49
N PHE A 89 -40.12 19.17 65.22
CA PHE A 89 -39.21 18.92 64.10
C PHE A 89 -39.77 17.83 63.19
N LYS A 90 -40.15 18.23 61.96
CA LYS A 90 -40.74 17.36 60.94
C LYS A 90 -39.64 16.74 60.07
N PHE A 91 -39.68 15.41 59.90
CA PHE A 91 -38.74 14.66 59.06
C PHE A 91 -39.41 13.46 58.36
N GLN A 92 -38.64 12.73 57.56
CA GLN A 92 -39.04 11.49 56.88
C GLN A 92 -37.89 10.47 56.89
N THR A 93 -38.21 9.19 56.72
CA THR A 93 -37.26 8.07 56.89
C THR A 93 -37.35 7.03 55.76
N TYR A 94 -37.55 7.48 54.53
CA TYR A 94 -37.51 6.59 53.36
C TYR A 94 -36.05 6.18 53.07
N TYR A 95 -35.74 4.92 53.33
CA TYR A 95 -34.39 4.34 53.26
C TYR A 95 -34.30 3.20 52.25
N VAL A 96 -35.43 2.72 51.74
CA VAL A 96 -35.47 1.76 50.63
C VAL A 96 -35.08 2.50 49.35
N PRO A 97 -33.98 2.14 48.66
CA PRO A 97 -33.59 2.79 47.43
C PRO A 97 -34.51 2.36 46.26
N PRO A 98 -34.59 3.16 45.19
CA PRO A 98 -35.55 2.94 44.11
C PRO A 98 -35.22 1.67 43.31
N LYS A 99 -36.20 0.78 43.20
CA LYS A 99 -36.10 -0.46 42.45
C LYS A 99 -36.18 -0.17 40.95
N ILE A 100 -35.08 -0.40 40.23
CA ILE A 100 -35.03 -0.35 38.76
C ILE A 100 -35.19 -1.77 38.19
N GLU A 101 -35.96 -1.91 37.10
CA GLU A 101 -36.05 -3.12 36.28
C GLU A 101 -35.85 -2.79 34.80
N ALA A 102 -34.82 -3.37 34.17
CA ALA A 102 -34.64 -3.23 32.72
C ALA A 102 -35.79 -3.92 31.95
N ASP A 103 -36.32 -3.26 30.91
CA ASP A 103 -37.29 -3.88 30.02
C ASP A 103 -36.60 -5.03 29.28
N ARG A 104 -37.09 -6.24 29.49
CA ARG A 104 -36.55 -7.47 28.89
C ARG A 104 -36.58 -7.47 27.36
N ASN A 105 -37.43 -6.63 26.75
CA ASN A 105 -37.49 -6.46 25.29
C ASN A 105 -36.47 -5.44 24.76
N SER A 106 -35.85 -4.66 25.66
CA SER A 106 -34.79 -3.68 25.36
C SER A 106 -33.38 -4.17 25.68
N LEU A 107 -33.26 -5.24 26.46
CA LEU A 107 -31.96 -5.87 26.71
C LEU A 107 -31.41 -6.44 25.40
N PRO A 108 -30.14 -6.15 25.02
CA PRO A 108 -29.55 -6.74 23.83
C PRO A 108 -29.43 -8.26 23.99
N PRO A 109 -29.45 -9.03 22.88
CA PRO A 109 -29.04 -10.42 22.91
C PRO A 109 -27.58 -10.53 23.37
N VAL A 110 -27.19 -11.71 23.87
CA VAL A 110 -25.84 -11.95 24.42
C VAL A 110 -24.73 -11.68 23.40
N GLU A 111 -25.03 -11.76 22.10
CA GLU A 111 -24.11 -11.37 21.02
C GLU A 111 -24.82 -10.43 20.04
N ILE A 112 -24.19 -9.30 19.69
CA ILE A 112 -24.69 -8.30 18.74
C ILE A 112 -23.68 -7.99 17.64
N GLU A 113 -24.17 -7.70 16.45
CA GLU A 113 -23.39 -7.29 15.28
C GLU A 113 -23.44 -5.76 15.06
N THR A 114 -23.56 -4.95 16.12
CA THR A 114 -23.63 -3.47 16.07
C THR A 114 -22.72 -2.84 17.11
N ARG A 115 -22.17 -1.64 16.85
CA ARG A 115 -21.45 -0.84 17.86
C ARG A 115 -22.39 -0.04 18.78
N ASN A 116 -23.69 -0.10 18.49
CA ASN A 116 -24.73 0.75 19.04
C ASN A 116 -25.83 -0.11 19.69
N MET A 117 -26.28 0.27 20.88
CA MET A 117 -27.42 -0.33 21.59
C MET A 117 -28.23 0.72 22.36
N GLU A 118 -29.50 0.41 22.62
CA GLU A 118 -30.38 1.19 23.49
C GLU A 118 -30.95 0.26 24.57
N ILE A 119 -30.79 0.61 25.84
CA ILE A 119 -31.36 -0.12 26.98
C ILE A 119 -32.41 0.77 27.64
N ARG A 120 -33.56 0.20 27.99
CA ARG A 120 -34.69 0.86 28.65
C ARG A 120 -35.03 0.18 29.97
N TRP A 121 -35.75 0.87 30.84
CA TRP A 121 -36.16 0.33 32.14
C TRP A 121 -37.44 0.99 32.66
N THR A 122 -38.00 0.40 33.71
CA THR A 122 -38.95 1.03 34.61
C THR A 122 -38.31 1.22 35.99
N THR A 123 -38.91 2.10 36.79
CA THR A 123 -38.52 2.34 38.19
C THR A 123 -39.74 2.34 39.10
N GLU A 124 -39.58 1.76 40.28
CA GLU A 124 -40.53 1.77 41.39
C GLU A 124 -39.81 2.37 42.61
N ASP A 125 -40.34 3.47 43.15
CA ASP A 125 -39.82 4.16 44.33
C ASP A 125 -40.89 4.18 45.42
N ASN A 126 -40.50 4.08 46.70
CA ASN A 126 -41.42 4.28 47.83
C ASN A 126 -41.34 5.72 48.37
N THR A 127 -40.37 6.52 47.91
CA THR A 127 -40.19 7.93 48.25
C THR A 127 -41.37 8.73 47.68
N PRO A 128 -42.15 9.43 48.52
CA PRO A 128 -43.49 9.93 48.18
C PRO A 128 -43.44 11.28 47.46
N THR A 129 -42.82 11.30 46.27
CA THR A 129 -42.61 12.51 45.45
C THR A 129 -43.19 12.32 44.04
N GLU A 130 -43.44 13.41 43.32
CA GLU A 130 -43.85 13.36 41.91
C GLU A 130 -42.65 13.18 40.94
N ASN A 131 -41.46 12.90 41.48
CA ASN A 131 -40.19 12.97 40.77
C ASN A 131 -39.59 11.57 40.58
N ASP A 132 -39.49 11.10 39.33
CA ASP A 132 -38.84 9.84 38.99
C ASP A 132 -37.41 9.72 39.56
N PRO A 133 -36.93 8.51 39.90
CA PRO A 133 -35.53 8.29 40.25
C PRO A 133 -34.56 8.77 39.17
N LEU A 134 -33.44 9.37 39.60
CA LEU A 134 -32.35 9.73 38.72
C LEU A 134 -31.56 8.48 38.34
N ILE A 135 -31.15 8.36 37.07
CA ILE A 135 -30.47 7.16 36.56
C ILE A 135 -29.05 7.49 36.11
N ALA A 136 -28.13 6.59 36.43
CA ALA A 136 -26.77 6.54 35.92
C ALA A 136 -26.42 5.11 35.45
N TYR A 137 -25.28 4.97 34.79
CA TYR A 137 -24.75 3.65 34.39
C TYR A 137 -23.22 3.61 34.50
N ARG A 138 -22.69 2.39 34.50
CA ARG A 138 -21.27 2.06 34.37
C ARG A 138 -21.10 1.10 33.20
N LEU A 139 -20.12 1.37 32.35
CA LEU A 139 -19.67 0.51 31.25
C LEU A 139 -18.24 0.06 31.54
N ASP A 140 -17.96 -1.25 31.47
CA ASP A 140 -16.62 -1.87 31.54
C ASP A 140 -15.76 -1.46 32.75
N GLY A 141 -16.40 -1.21 33.90
CA GLY A 141 -15.70 -0.80 35.12
C GLY A 141 -15.28 0.68 35.18
N ASN A 142 -15.57 1.49 34.15
CA ASN A 142 -15.37 2.94 34.18
C ASN A 142 -16.14 3.62 35.33
N PRO A 143 -15.85 4.90 35.66
CA PRO A 143 -16.66 5.67 36.61
C PRO A 143 -18.15 5.65 36.26
N VAL A 144 -19.00 5.64 37.28
CA VAL A 144 -20.46 5.77 37.13
C VAL A 144 -20.75 7.15 36.53
N THR A 145 -21.62 7.21 35.52
CA THR A 145 -22.02 8.48 34.87
C THR A 145 -22.80 9.40 35.82
N GLU A 146 -22.94 10.67 35.46
CA GLU A 146 -23.80 11.59 36.21
C GLU A 146 -25.26 11.09 36.21
N PHE A 147 -25.90 11.18 37.39
CA PHE A 147 -27.30 10.81 37.61
C PHE A 147 -28.23 11.84 36.98
N ALA A 148 -29.14 11.41 36.10
CA ALA A 148 -30.11 12.28 35.43
C ALA A 148 -31.43 11.56 35.13
N ARG A 149 -32.54 12.32 35.06
CA ARG A 149 -33.87 11.83 34.69
C ARG A 149 -33.86 11.35 33.23
N ARG A 150 -34.06 10.04 33.01
CA ARG A 150 -34.21 9.41 31.70
C ARG A 150 -34.84 8.01 31.86
N ASP A 151 -35.49 7.52 30.81
CA ASP A 151 -36.09 6.19 30.70
C ASP A 151 -35.21 5.17 29.96
N SER A 152 -34.11 5.67 29.37
CA SER A 152 -33.28 4.95 28.41
C SER A 152 -31.84 5.47 28.40
N ILE A 153 -30.89 4.58 28.05
CA ILE A 153 -29.54 4.96 27.60
C ILE A 153 -29.30 4.46 26.20
N ARG A 154 -28.58 5.26 25.41
CA ARG A 154 -27.91 4.81 24.20
C ARG A 154 -26.42 4.70 24.49
N ILE A 155 -25.84 3.54 24.18
CA ILE A 155 -24.40 3.30 24.23
C ILE A 155 -23.95 3.09 22.79
N SER A 156 -22.90 3.81 22.40
CA SER A 156 -22.39 3.89 21.03
C SER A 156 -20.88 3.76 21.00
N GLY A 157 -20.33 3.39 19.85
CA GLY A 157 -18.88 3.22 19.67
C GLY A 157 -18.28 2.05 20.46
N LEU A 158 -19.07 1.01 20.72
CA LEU A 158 -18.59 -0.20 21.39
C LEU A 158 -17.52 -0.92 20.55
N ARG A 159 -16.68 -1.70 21.24
CA ARG A 159 -15.53 -2.39 20.67
C ARG A 159 -15.80 -3.87 20.46
N GLN A 160 -15.00 -4.50 19.61
CA GLN A 160 -15.01 -5.94 19.41
C GLN A 160 -14.65 -6.66 20.72
N GLY A 161 -15.56 -7.48 21.25
CA GLY A 161 -15.34 -8.22 22.50
C GLY A 161 -16.51 -8.17 23.48
N TRP A 162 -16.22 -8.45 24.74
CA TRP A 162 -17.20 -8.47 25.83
C TRP A 162 -17.29 -7.11 26.53
N HIS A 163 -18.51 -6.63 26.71
CA HIS A 163 -18.86 -5.43 27.45
C HIS A 163 -19.72 -5.77 28.68
N GLN A 164 -19.56 -4.97 29.73
CA GLN A 164 -20.27 -5.11 31.01
C GLN A 164 -20.96 -3.80 31.39
N ILE A 165 -22.30 -3.84 31.48
CA ILE A 165 -23.14 -2.68 31.75
C ILE A 165 -23.90 -2.88 33.07
N GLN A 166 -23.77 -1.92 33.98
CA GLN A 166 -24.52 -1.89 35.23
C GLN A 166 -25.26 -0.55 35.35
N LEU A 167 -26.56 -0.60 35.61
CA LEU A 167 -27.40 0.59 35.81
C LEU A 167 -27.49 0.92 37.31
N TYR A 168 -27.78 2.18 37.64
CA TYR A 168 -28.00 2.66 39.01
C TYR A 168 -29.17 3.62 39.03
N ALA A 169 -30.11 3.42 39.96
CA ALA A 169 -31.18 4.37 40.25
C ALA A 169 -30.92 5.07 41.60
N LYS A 170 -31.33 6.34 41.71
CA LYS A 170 -31.16 7.18 42.91
C LYS A 170 -32.40 8.01 43.18
N ASP A 171 -32.91 7.97 44.42
CA ASP A 171 -34.07 8.75 44.86
C ASP A 171 -33.71 10.18 45.31
N GLU A 172 -34.72 10.95 45.74
CA GLU A 172 -34.54 12.32 46.24
C GLU A 172 -33.84 12.40 47.61
N ASN A 173 -33.97 11.36 48.45
CA ASN A 173 -33.23 11.26 49.72
C ASN A 173 -31.75 10.89 49.50
N GLY A 174 -31.41 10.43 48.30
CA GLY A 174 -30.08 10.07 47.87
C GLY A 174 -29.70 8.60 48.07
N ASN A 175 -30.65 7.72 48.41
CA ASN A 175 -30.37 6.28 48.46
C ASN A 175 -30.16 5.77 47.02
N ILE A 176 -29.23 4.83 46.82
CA ILE A 176 -28.85 4.33 45.49
C ILE A 176 -29.06 2.82 45.41
N TYR A 177 -29.75 2.34 44.37
CA TYR A 177 -29.87 0.92 44.05
C TYR A 177 -29.05 0.58 42.79
N PRO A 178 -28.08 -0.34 42.86
CA PRO A 178 -27.50 -0.94 41.67
C PRO A 178 -28.53 -1.91 41.04
N PHE A 179 -28.75 -1.81 39.74
CA PHE A 179 -29.60 -2.75 39.02
C PHE A 179 -28.96 -4.14 38.98
N GLY A 180 -29.50 -5.05 39.81
CA GLY A 180 -29.42 -6.50 39.67
C GLY A 180 -28.06 -7.08 39.26
N ASP A 181 -28.11 -8.00 38.30
CA ASP A 181 -26.92 -8.57 37.65
C ASP A 181 -26.41 -7.65 36.53
N THR A 182 -25.09 -7.67 36.32
CA THR A 182 -24.44 -6.92 35.23
C THR A 182 -24.87 -7.45 33.86
N VAL A 183 -25.49 -6.59 33.05
CA VAL A 183 -25.83 -6.88 31.65
C VAL A 183 -24.53 -7.10 30.88
N SER A 184 -24.31 -8.34 30.45
CA SER A 184 -23.09 -8.76 29.77
C SER A 184 -23.42 -9.07 28.31
N VAL A 185 -22.74 -8.39 27.39
CA VAL A 185 -23.03 -8.43 25.95
C VAL A 185 -21.73 -8.50 25.16
N ARG A 186 -21.70 -9.34 24.14
CA ARG A 186 -20.58 -9.51 23.23
C ARG A 186 -20.87 -8.78 21.92
N VAL A 187 -20.04 -7.81 21.58
CA VAL A 187 -20.02 -7.22 20.25
C VAL A 187 -19.15 -8.11 19.37
N ASN A 188 -19.69 -8.54 18.23
CA ASN A 188 -19.01 -9.41 17.26
C ASN A 188 -19.10 -8.82 15.83
N LEU A 189 -18.21 -7.87 15.56
CA LEU A 189 -18.05 -7.21 14.27
C LEU A 189 -17.30 -8.11 13.29
N SER A 190 -17.79 -8.20 12.06
CA SER A 190 -17.15 -8.88 10.94
C SER A 190 -16.44 -7.85 10.05
N LEU A 191 -15.32 -7.34 10.55
CA LEU A 191 -14.48 -6.36 9.85
C LEU A 191 -13.45 -7.08 8.97
N MET A 192 -13.62 -6.98 7.65
CA MET A 192 -12.74 -7.65 6.68
C MET A 192 -12.13 -6.67 5.67
N LEU A 193 -10.83 -6.79 5.44
CA LEU A 193 -10.02 -5.97 4.55
C LEU A 193 -9.83 -6.72 3.21
N VAL A 194 -10.11 -6.07 2.08
CA VAL A 194 -10.20 -6.72 0.77
C VAL A 194 -9.56 -5.86 -0.33
N TRP A 195 -8.68 -6.45 -1.14
CA TRP A 195 -8.14 -5.83 -2.35
C TRP A 195 -9.25 -5.50 -3.37
N GLN A 196 -9.19 -4.31 -3.94
CA GLN A 196 -10.00 -3.89 -5.11
C GLN A 196 -9.14 -3.75 -6.37
N GLU A 197 -7.91 -3.25 -6.23
CA GLU A 197 -6.95 -3.06 -7.32
C GLU A 197 -5.55 -3.40 -6.80
N LYS A 198 -4.83 -4.24 -7.55
CA LYS A 198 -3.43 -4.61 -7.28
C LYS A 198 -2.81 -5.17 -8.56
N PRO A 199 -1.46 -5.25 -8.68
CA PRO A 199 -0.82 -6.00 -9.76
C PRO A 199 -1.36 -7.43 -9.88
N GLN A 200 -1.59 -7.86 -11.13
CA GLN A 200 -2.05 -9.21 -11.48
C GLN A 200 -1.39 -9.79 -12.74
N GLN A 201 -0.78 -8.96 -13.58
CA GLN A 201 -0.10 -9.32 -14.82
C GLN A 201 1.02 -8.31 -15.11
N PRO A 202 2.07 -8.71 -15.86
CA PRO A 202 2.43 -10.08 -16.25
C PRO A 202 2.76 -11.00 -15.06
N VAL A 203 2.74 -12.32 -15.29
CA VAL A 203 3.11 -13.33 -14.29
C VAL A 203 4.06 -14.37 -14.89
N GLN A 204 5.10 -14.72 -14.14
CA GLN A 204 6.03 -15.82 -14.41
C GLN A 204 6.19 -16.64 -13.13
N ASP A 205 6.03 -17.97 -13.22
CA ASP A 205 6.14 -18.93 -12.11
C ASP A 205 5.32 -18.57 -10.84
N GLY A 206 4.24 -17.81 -11.00
CA GLY A 206 3.38 -17.34 -9.91
C GLY A 206 3.79 -16.00 -9.29
N GLU A 207 4.94 -15.44 -9.68
CA GLU A 207 5.35 -14.08 -9.32
C GLU A 207 4.83 -13.06 -10.34
N ILE A 208 4.36 -11.91 -9.85
CA ILE A 208 3.87 -10.79 -10.68
C ILE A 208 5.03 -9.83 -10.91
N PHE A 209 5.21 -9.34 -12.14
CA PHE A 209 6.28 -8.41 -12.50
C PHE A 209 5.71 -7.06 -12.96
N VAL A 210 6.40 -5.95 -12.69
CA VAL A 210 5.98 -4.59 -13.09
C VAL A 210 7.18 -3.75 -13.56
N SER A 211 7.02 -3.00 -14.65
CA SER A 211 8.01 -2.06 -15.20
C SER A 211 7.75 -0.59 -14.85
N GLY A 212 6.63 -0.30 -14.17
CA GLY A 212 6.27 1.06 -13.76
C GLY A 212 7.11 1.56 -12.58
N ASP A 213 7.51 2.83 -12.63
CA ASP A 213 8.17 3.53 -11.52
C ASP A 213 7.28 3.66 -10.26
N ARG A 214 5.97 3.41 -10.41
CA ARG A 214 4.94 3.46 -9.37
C ARG A 214 3.95 2.31 -9.54
N VAL A 215 3.30 1.91 -8.44
CA VAL A 215 2.30 0.83 -8.41
C VAL A 215 1.02 1.32 -7.73
N SER A 216 -0.08 1.36 -8.49
CA SER A 216 -1.42 1.65 -7.94
C SER A 216 -1.95 0.47 -7.14
N LEU A 217 -2.45 0.77 -5.94
CA LEU A 217 -3.07 -0.18 -5.02
C LEU A 217 -4.39 0.41 -4.51
N ARG A 218 -5.48 -0.37 -4.55
CA ARG A 218 -6.75 -0.02 -3.92
C ARG A 218 -7.29 -1.17 -3.09
N TRP A 219 -7.83 -0.87 -1.91
CA TRP A 219 -8.53 -1.81 -1.05
C TRP A 219 -9.75 -1.15 -0.42
N ARG A 220 -10.62 -1.98 0.17
CA ARG A 220 -11.74 -1.51 1.00
C ARG A 220 -11.82 -2.33 2.28
N VAL A 221 -12.41 -1.72 3.30
CA VAL A 221 -12.98 -2.45 4.43
C VAL A 221 -14.43 -2.81 4.08
N THR A 222 -14.85 -4.02 4.46
CA THR A 222 -16.25 -4.41 4.54
C THR A 222 -16.62 -4.64 6.00
N ASP A 223 -17.74 -4.08 6.42
CA ASP A 223 -18.29 -4.12 7.78
C ASP A 223 -19.74 -4.64 7.69
N ASN A 224 -20.14 -5.52 8.61
CA ASN A 224 -21.49 -6.09 8.69
C ASN A 224 -22.50 -5.21 9.44
N THR A 225 -22.05 -4.26 10.24
CA THR A 225 -22.85 -3.53 11.25
C THR A 225 -23.95 -2.65 10.72
N GLN A 226 -23.84 -2.21 9.45
CA GLN A 226 -24.68 -1.16 8.86
C GLN A 226 -24.56 0.20 9.60
N ASP A 227 -23.53 0.39 10.43
CA ASP A 227 -23.22 1.66 11.09
C ASP A 227 -22.72 2.68 10.03
N GLU A 228 -23.62 3.46 9.42
CA GLU A 228 -23.24 4.52 8.47
C GLU A 228 -22.35 5.58 9.13
N GLY A 229 -21.24 5.91 8.48
CA GLY A 229 -20.33 6.99 8.89
C GLY A 229 -19.09 6.55 9.68
N VAL A 230 -18.93 5.26 9.99
CA VAL A 230 -17.72 4.76 10.68
C VAL A 230 -16.48 4.97 9.83
N ASN A 231 -15.50 5.70 10.37
CA ASN A 231 -14.22 5.93 9.69
C ASN A 231 -13.26 4.75 9.88
N PHE A 232 -12.58 4.37 8.79
CA PHE A 232 -11.52 3.35 8.80
C PHE A 232 -10.17 3.99 8.47
N PHE A 233 -9.16 3.67 9.27
CA PHE A 233 -7.80 4.15 9.13
C PHE A 233 -6.90 3.00 8.66
N SER A 234 -6.44 3.10 7.42
CA SER A 234 -5.45 2.19 6.83
C SER A 234 -4.04 2.61 7.26
N SER A 235 -3.15 1.63 7.48
CA SER A 235 -1.71 1.86 7.54
C SER A 235 -1.00 0.87 6.63
N VAL A 236 0.06 1.31 5.94
CA VAL A 236 0.77 0.49 4.95
C VAL A 236 2.24 0.34 5.29
N ARG A 237 2.86 -0.76 4.85
CA ARG A 237 4.31 -0.92 4.80
C ARG A 237 4.71 -1.80 3.63
N TYR A 238 6.00 -1.79 3.29
CA TYR A 238 6.57 -2.75 2.35
C TYR A 238 7.77 -3.48 2.97
N ILE A 239 8.04 -4.68 2.45
CA ILE A 239 9.29 -5.41 2.63
C ILE A 239 9.94 -5.50 1.25
N PHE A 240 11.18 -5.05 1.13
CA PHE A 240 11.97 -5.03 -0.10
C PHE A 240 13.07 -6.10 -0.05
N ASN A 241 13.14 -6.90 -1.13
CA ASN A 241 13.90 -8.13 -1.24
C ASN A 241 13.76 -9.00 0.04
N ASP A 242 14.82 -9.72 0.44
CA ASP A 242 14.75 -10.72 1.52
C ASP A 242 14.81 -10.13 2.95
N GLY A 243 14.44 -8.86 3.16
CA GLY A 243 14.20 -8.36 4.52
C GLY A 243 14.19 -6.84 4.79
N GLU A 244 14.46 -5.96 3.82
CA GLU A 244 14.47 -4.52 4.08
C GLU A 244 13.03 -4.01 4.31
N THR A 245 12.64 -3.86 5.58
CA THR A 245 11.25 -3.60 5.99
C THR A 245 11.06 -2.14 6.35
N SER A 246 10.09 -1.48 5.73
CA SER A 246 9.69 -0.12 6.14
C SER A 246 8.89 -0.14 7.44
N ASP A 247 8.95 0.96 8.18
CA ASP A 247 7.96 1.24 9.22
C ASP A 247 6.54 1.31 8.63
N TRP A 248 5.54 1.15 9.50
CA TRP A 248 4.14 1.42 9.13
C TRP A 248 3.93 2.92 8.93
N SER A 249 3.21 3.28 7.86
CA SER A 249 2.73 4.65 7.66
C SER A 249 1.87 5.11 8.84
N THR A 250 1.78 6.43 9.05
CA THR A 250 0.73 6.98 9.92
C THR A 250 -0.64 6.49 9.46
N PRO A 251 -1.57 6.11 10.37
CA PRO A 251 -2.91 5.70 9.98
C PRO A 251 -3.67 6.84 9.30
N GLN A 252 -4.29 6.57 8.15
CA GLN A 252 -5.02 7.57 7.36
C GLN A 252 -6.29 6.98 6.72
N ILE A 253 -7.26 7.85 6.44
CA ILE A 253 -8.51 7.51 5.75
C ILE A 253 -8.26 7.49 4.23
N PHE A 254 -7.49 6.51 3.76
CA PHE A 254 -7.37 6.21 2.33
C PHE A 254 -7.63 4.73 2.01
N THR A 255 -8.30 4.53 0.89
CA THR A 255 -8.53 3.26 0.18
C THR A 255 -7.60 3.09 -1.03
N ASP A 256 -6.99 4.19 -1.47
CA ASP A 256 -6.21 4.34 -2.70
C ASP A 256 -4.79 4.78 -2.34
N TYR A 257 -3.79 4.12 -2.92
CA TYR A 257 -2.38 4.40 -2.64
C TYR A 257 -1.52 4.18 -3.88
N GLU A 258 -0.78 5.22 -4.29
CA GLU A 258 0.22 5.14 -5.35
C GLU A 258 1.59 4.84 -4.73
N PHE A 259 1.96 3.55 -4.67
CA PHE A 259 3.23 3.15 -4.10
C PHE A 259 4.40 3.58 -4.99
N SER A 260 5.35 4.28 -4.40
CA SER A 260 6.56 4.82 -5.02
C SER A 260 7.72 4.69 -4.03
N GLY A 261 8.94 4.99 -4.49
CA GLY A 261 10.13 5.04 -3.63
C GLY A 261 10.11 6.20 -2.63
N GLU A 262 11.14 6.25 -1.79
CA GLU A 262 11.39 7.37 -0.86
C GLU A 262 11.38 8.72 -1.61
N ASP A 263 10.82 9.76 -0.98
CA ASP A 263 10.56 11.09 -1.58
C ASP A 263 9.82 11.06 -2.94
N GLY A 264 9.01 10.02 -3.20
CA GLY A 264 8.23 9.87 -4.44
C GLY A 264 9.07 9.53 -5.68
N GLN A 265 10.32 9.12 -5.46
CA GLN A 265 11.22 8.60 -6.50
C GLN A 265 10.65 7.32 -7.15
N PRO A 266 11.15 6.94 -8.33
CA PRO A 266 10.91 5.61 -8.87
C PRO A 266 11.26 4.48 -7.89
N LEU A 267 10.45 3.42 -7.87
CA LEU A 267 10.75 2.21 -7.11
C LEU A 267 12.14 1.65 -7.49
N ARG A 268 12.86 1.05 -6.53
CA ARG A 268 14.07 0.27 -6.79
C ARG A 268 13.70 -1.05 -7.47
N GLU A 269 14.56 -1.58 -8.32
CA GLU A 269 14.36 -2.93 -8.89
C GLU A 269 14.47 -4.00 -7.81
N GLY A 270 13.76 -5.11 -8.02
CA GLY A 270 13.68 -6.22 -7.07
C GLY A 270 12.30 -6.43 -6.48
N LYS A 271 12.24 -7.33 -5.51
CA LYS A 271 11.01 -7.94 -5.00
C LYS A 271 10.40 -7.08 -3.89
N TYR A 272 9.08 -6.93 -3.90
CA TYR A 272 8.32 -6.25 -2.86
C TYR A 272 7.22 -7.15 -2.32
N ILE A 273 7.02 -7.11 -1.01
CA ILE A 273 5.81 -7.57 -0.33
C ILE A 273 5.16 -6.35 0.32
N PHE A 274 4.08 -5.86 -0.27
CA PHE A 274 3.29 -4.75 0.28
C PHE A 274 2.22 -5.29 1.23
N GLN A 275 2.03 -4.63 2.37
CA GLN A 275 1.09 -5.05 3.42
C GLN A 275 0.22 -3.88 3.88
N VAL A 276 -1.06 -4.17 4.15
CA VAL A 276 -2.04 -3.19 4.64
C VAL A 276 -2.71 -3.73 5.90
N ILE A 277 -2.63 -2.97 7.00
CA ILE A 277 -3.51 -3.12 8.17
C ILE A 277 -4.60 -2.04 8.12
N ALA A 278 -5.74 -2.31 8.73
CA ALA A 278 -6.75 -1.28 8.98
C ALA A 278 -7.39 -1.45 10.36
N GLN A 279 -7.89 -0.35 10.91
CA GLN A 279 -8.72 -0.31 12.12
C GLN A 279 -9.85 0.71 11.95
N ASP A 280 -10.96 0.53 12.67
CA ASP A 280 -11.98 1.57 12.76
C ASP A 280 -11.59 2.68 13.77
N GLU A 281 -12.35 3.77 13.79
CA GLU A 281 -12.14 4.92 14.67
C GLU A 281 -12.28 4.61 16.18
N PHE A 282 -12.90 3.47 16.52
CA PHE A 282 -12.99 2.98 17.89
C PHE A 282 -11.77 2.12 18.27
N GLY A 283 -10.95 1.71 17.31
CA GLY A 283 -9.74 0.91 17.49
C GLY A 283 -9.94 -0.59 17.27
N ASN A 284 -11.03 -1.00 16.63
CA ASN A 284 -11.27 -2.40 16.28
C ASN A 284 -10.44 -2.78 15.05
N GLN A 285 -9.64 -3.84 15.15
CA GLN A 285 -8.81 -4.31 14.03
C GLN A 285 -9.65 -4.96 12.93
N VAL A 286 -9.34 -4.62 11.69
CA VAL A 286 -9.89 -5.24 10.48
C VAL A 286 -8.98 -6.40 10.07
N PHE A 287 -9.54 -7.58 9.83
CA PHE A 287 -8.76 -8.77 9.45
C PHE A 287 -8.66 -8.90 7.93
N GLY A 288 -7.53 -9.41 7.43
CA GLY A 288 -7.40 -9.72 6.00
C GLY A 288 -8.32 -10.87 5.59
N SER A 289 -8.94 -10.78 4.41
CA SER A 289 -9.77 -11.88 3.90
C SER A 289 -8.92 -13.16 3.74
N ARG A 290 -9.55 -14.33 3.95
CA ARG A 290 -8.91 -15.64 3.77
C ARG A 290 -8.99 -16.16 2.34
N GLU A 291 -9.42 -15.33 1.40
CA GLU A 291 -9.58 -15.74 0.02
C GLU A 291 -8.23 -15.83 -0.69
N GLN A 292 -8.10 -16.81 -1.59
CA GLN A 292 -7.02 -16.89 -2.57
C GLN A 292 -5.57 -16.97 -2.04
N GLY A 293 -5.38 -17.40 -0.78
CA GLY A 293 -4.07 -17.79 -0.24
C GLY A 293 -3.37 -16.74 0.62
N ASP A 294 -4.02 -15.60 0.90
CA ASP A 294 -3.53 -14.65 1.89
C ASP A 294 -3.42 -15.31 3.28
N MET A 295 -2.40 -14.94 4.06
CA MET A 295 -2.09 -15.58 5.36
C MET A 295 -3.02 -15.07 6.48
N GLY A 296 -4.32 -15.32 6.33
CA GLY A 296 -5.44 -14.67 7.02
C GLY A 296 -5.22 -14.33 8.49
N GLY A 297 -4.78 -13.09 8.71
CA GLY A 297 -4.42 -12.48 9.99
C GLY A 297 -4.74 -10.98 9.98
N ALA A 298 -3.94 -10.16 10.66
CA ALA A 298 -4.24 -8.75 10.86
C ALA A 298 -4.03 -7.83 9.63
N TYR A 299 -3.55 -8.36 8.49
CA TYR A 299 -3.29 -7.60 7.26
C TYR A 299 -3.70 -8.38 6.01
N ILE A 300 -3.88 -7.67 4.89
CA ILE A 300 -3.80 -8.24 3.53
C ILE A 300 -2.43 -7.96 2.92
N ALA A 301 -1.97 -8.81 2.00
CA ALA A 301 -0.69 -8.64 1.33
C ALA A 301 -0.77 -8.78 -0.19
N THR A 302 0.23 -8.23 -0.89
CA THR A 302 0.49 -8.55 -2.29
C THR A 302 1.99 -8.52 -2.57
N GLN A 303 2.45 -9.41 -3.44
CA GLN A 303 3.85 -9.53 -3.84
C GLN A 303 3.99 -9.21 -5.33
N PHE A 304 5.04 -8.47 -5.69
CA PHE A 304 5.44 -8.22 -7.08
C PHE A 304 6.94 -7.91 -7.14
N THR A 305 7.55 -8.09 -8.31
CA THR A 305 8.94 -7.72 -8.59
C THR A 305 8.97 -6.55 -9.57
N VAL A 306 9.69 -5.49 -9.21
CA VAL A 306 9.94 -4.33 -10.08
C VAL A 306 11.13 -4.65 -10.97
N ASP A 307 10.91 -4.61 -12.28
CA ASP A 307 11.89 -4.97 -13.31
C ASP A 307 11.91 -3.89 -14.41
N ARG A 308 13.05 -3.22 -14.58
CA ARG A 308 13.26 -2.17 -15.59
C ARG A 308 14.53 -2.39 -16.40
N THR A 309 15.18 -3.53 -16.22
CA THR A 309 16.46 -3.85 -16.85
C THR A 309 16.16 -4.45 -18.21
N PRO A 310 16.61 -3.84 -19.32
CA PRO A 310 16.38 -4.43 -20.63
C PRO A 310 17.18 -5.74 -20.79
N PRO A 311 16.59 -6.80 -21.36
CA PRO A 311 17.27 -8.08 -21.53
C PRO A 311 18.47 -7.93 -22.47
N ALA A 312 19.63 -8.43 -22.04
CA ALA A 312 20.83 -8.48 -22.87
C ALA A 312 20.70 -9.58 -23.93
N VAL A 313 21.24 -9.33 -25.13
CA VAL A 313 21.21 -10.29 -26.25
C VAL A 313 22.58 -10.36 -26.90
N ASP A 314 23.00 -11.58 -27.25
CA ASP A 314 24.15 -11.81 -28.12
C ASP A 314 23.84 -12.90 -29.16
N PHE A 315 24.61 -12.97 -30.25
CA PHE A 315 24.51 -14.02 -31.26
C PHE A 315 25.40 -15.22 -30.91
N ALA A 316 24.88 -16.43 -31.08
CA ALA A 316 25.71 -17.63 -31.04
C ALA A 316 26.74 -17.60 -32.19
N GLU A 317 27.99 -17.99 -31.90
CA GLU A 317 29.08 -17.99 -32.89
C GLU A 317 28.76 -18.82 -34.15
N ALA A 318 28.01 -19.92 -33.96
CA ALA A 318 27.62 -20.85 -35.01
C ALA A 318 26.43 -20.32 -35.82
N VAL A 319 26.71 -19.87 -37.05
CA VAL A 319 25.69 -19.54 -38.05
C VAL A 319 25.50 -20.73 -38.99
N THR A 320 24.33 -21.35 -38.96
CA THR A 320 23.97 -22.44 -39.87
C THR A 320 23.55 -21.87 -41.22
N TYR A 321 23.92 -22.50 -42.32
CA TYR A 321 23.48 -22.11 -43.67
C TYR A 321 22.68 -23.24 -44.30
N ASN A 322 21.55 -22.90 -44.92
CA ASN A 322 20.90 -23.82 -45.86
C ASN A 322 21.82 -24.00 -47.08
N GLU A 323 22.21 -25.24 -47.38
CA GLU A 323 23.19 -25.51 -48.44
C GLU A 323 22.69 -25.21 -49.86
N GLU A 324 21.37 -25.25 -50.09
CA GLU A 324 20.77 -25.00 -51.40
C GLU A 324 20.54 -23.49 -51.62
N THR A 325 19.85 -22.84 -50.69
CA THR A 325 19.47 -21.42 -50.83
C THR A 325 20.58 -20.45 -50.43
N LYS A 326 21.58 -20.89 -49.67
CA LYS A 326 22.61 -20.06 -49.00
C LYS A 326 22.03 -18.97 -48.09
N VAL A 327 20.79 -19.14 -47.62
CA VAL A 327 20.21 -18.34 -46.56
C VAL A 327 20.75 -18.82 -45.20
N PRO A 328 21.24 -17.91 -44.33
CA PRO A 328 21.65 -18.25 -42.98
C PRO A 328 20.45 -18.32 -42.03
N THR A 329 20.53 -19.27 -41.11
CA THR A 329 19.77 -19.29 -39.87
C THR A 329 20.70 -18.90 -38.73
N LEU A 330 20.32 -17.82 -38.04
CA LEU A 330 20.99 -17.26 -36.89
C LEU A 330 20.30 -17.73 -35.62
N THR A 331 21.03 -17.82 -34.52
CA THR A 331 20.50 -18.05 -33.19
C THR A 331 21.11 -17.03 -32.24
N VAL A 332 20.30 -16.49 -31.34
CA VAL A 332 20.71 -15.58 -30.27
C VAL A 332 20.52 -16.24 -28.92
N THR A 333 21.23 -15.72 -27.92
CA THR A 333 20.99 -15.98 -26.51
C THR A 333 20.57 -14.68 -25.86
N GLY A 334 19.32 -14.60 -25.38
CA GLY A 334 18.91 -13.59 -24.43
C GLY A 334 19.29 -14.01 -23.01
N ASN A 335 19.63 -13.04 -22.16
CA ASN A 335 19.77 -13.20 -20.72
C ASN A 335 19.27 -11.94 -20.01
N ASP A 336 18.64 -12.13 -18.86
CA ASP A 336 17.97 -11.08 -18.10
C ASP A 336 18.20 -11.27 -16.59
N ASN A 337 17.85 -10.29 -15.75
CA ASN A 337 18.00 -10.39 -14.29
C ASN A 337 16.76 -10.99 -13.61
N TYR A 338 15.57 -10.91 -14.21
CA TYR A 338 14.31 -11.39 -13.63
C TYR A 338 13.47 -12.27 -14.57
N THR A 339 13.46 -11.98 -15.86
CA THR A 339 12.72 -12.75 -16.88
C THR A 339 13.49 -13.97 -17.35
N GLN A 340 12.87 -15.15 -17.29
CA GLN A 340 13.49 -16.39 -17.77
C GLN A 340 13.64 -16.37 -19.30
N ASN A 341 14.73 -16.93 -19.82
CA ASN A 341 15.08 -16.94 -21.25
C ASN A 341 13.99 -17.52 -22.18
N GLN A 342 13.08 -18.34 -21.64
CA GLN A 342 11.93 -18.92 -22.34
C GLN A 342 10.74 -17.96 -22.51
N ASN A 343 10.66 -16.91 -21.68
CA ASN A 343 9.63 -15.87 -21.73
C ASN A 343 10.07 -14.61 -22.51
N LEU A 344 11.37 -14.48 -22.77
CA LEU A 344 11.94 -13.46 -23.66
C LEU A 344 11.37 -13.60 -25.08
N LYS A 345 10.99 -12.47 -25.68
CA LYS A 345 10.48 -12.38 -27.07
C LYS A 345 11.50 -11.64 -27.91
N TYR A 346 11.88 -12.21 -29.04
CA TYR A 346 12.94 -11.67 -29.89
C TYR A 346 12.36 -10.92 -31.08
N GLN A 347 13.08 -9.88 -31.53
CA GLN A 347 12.88 -9.22 -32.82
C GLN A 347 14.20 -9.18 -33.59
N PHE A 348 14.10 -9.29 -34.91
CA PHE A 348 15.24 -9.31 -35.82
C PHE A 348 15.00 -8.32 -36.97
N ARG A 349 16.08 -7.83 -37.58
CA ARG A 349 16.02 -7.07 -38.85
C ARG A 349 17.28 -7.20 -39.67
N VAL A 350 17.14 -7.21 -41.00
CA VAL A 350 18.23 -7.46 -41.96
C VAL A 350 18.63 -6.17 -42.65
N ILE A 351 19.66 -5.49 -42.11
CA ILE A 351 20.14 -4.22 -42.64
C ILE A 351 20.97 -4.47 -43.89
N THR A 352 20.46 -4.04 -45.05
CA THR A 352 21.14 -4.15 -46.34
C THR A 352 21.75 -2.80 -46.75
N ARG A 353 22.43 -2.76 -47.90
CA ARG A 353 22.90 -1.49 -48.49
C ARG A 353 21.75 -0.62 -48.98
N ASP A 354 20.71 -1.25 -49.51
CA ASP A 354 19.61 -0.58 -50.21
C ASP A 354 18.45 -0.25 -49.26
N GLU A 355 18.39 -0.94 -48.11
CA GLU A 355 17.48 -0.70 -46.99
C GLU A 355 18.29 -0.62 -45.67
N PRO A 356 18.71 0.59 -45.26
CA PRO A 356 19.61 0.79 -44.13
C PRO A 356 18.91 0.87 -42.75
N ASP A 357 17.60 1.09 -42.71
CA ASP A 357 16.80 1.12 -41.47
C ASP A 357 15.47 0.35 -41.67
N PRO A 358 15.53 -0.97 -41.93
CA PRO A 358 14.36 -1.82 -42.08
C PRO A 358 13.52 -1.88 -40.78
N PRO A 359 12.21 -2.13 -40.87
CA PRO A 359 11.38 -2.37 -39.71
C PRO A 359 11.83 -3.63 -38.95
N TRP A 360 11.61 -3.66 -37.64
CA TRP A 360 11.77 -4.86 -36.83
C TRP A 360 10.71 -5.90 -37.17
N SER A 361 11.09 -7.19 -37.13
CA SER A 361 10.13 -8.30 -37.22
C SER A 361 9.05 -8.22 -36.15
N ALA A 362 7.96 -8.95 -36.32
CA ALA A 362 7.06 -9.24 -35.21
C ALA A 362 7.83 -9.87 -34.03
N LEU A 363 7.38 -9.60 -32.80
CA LEU A 363 7.87 -10.23 -31.58
C LEU A 363 7.50 -11.71 -31.59
N GLY A 364 8.46 -12.60 -31.31
CA GLY A 364 8.21 -14.03 -31.17
C GLY A 364 9.18 -14.72 -30.22
N SER A 365 8.74 -15.79 -29.56
CA SER A 365 9.55 -16.57 -28.61
C SER A 365 10.66 -17.40 -29.25
N SER A 366 10.87 -17.29 -30.57
CA SER A 366 11.98 -17.95 -31.25
C SER A 366 13.26 -17.14 -31.09
N ALA A 367 14.21 -17.68 -30.33
CA ALA A 367 15.59 -17.20 -30.30
C ALA A 367 16.38 -17.50 -31.60
N SER A 368 15.72 -18.04 -32.64
CA SER A 368 16.34 -18.32 -33.95
C SER A 368 15.59 -17.63 -35.09
N PHE A 369 16.35 -17.14 -36.07
CA PHE A 369 15.86 -16.32 -37.19
C PHE A 369 16.54 -16.74 -38.49
N THR A 370 15.74 -16.99 -39.52
CA THR A 370 16.22 -17.26 -40.89
C THR A 370 16.09 -16.01 -41.73
N ALA A 371 17.17 -15.55 -42.35
CA ALA A 371 17.20 -14.32 -43.15
C ALA A 371 16.61 -14.52 -44.56
N GLU A 372 15.33 -14.93 -44.62
CA GLU A 372 14.62 -15.24 -45.86
C GLU A 372 14.68 -14.08 -46.88
N GLY A 373 14.78 -14.41 -48.17
CA GLY A 373 15.01 -13.42 -49.23
C GLY A 373 16.45 -12.88 -49.33
N HIS A 374 17.29 -13.04 -48.29
CA HIS A 374 18.66 -12.49 -48.23
C HIS A 374 19.74 -13.60 -48.26
N PRO A 375 19.95 -14.32 -49.38
CA PRO A 375 21.01 -15.33 -49.46
C PRO A 375 22.41 -14.69 -49.45
N VAL A 376 23.35 -15.28 -48.70
CA VAL A 376 24.75 -14.80 -48.62
C VAL A 376 25.52 -15.30 -49.85
N LYS A 377 25.41 -14.54 -50.95
CA LYS A 377 26.10 -14.83 -52.22
C LYS A 377 27.58 -14.41 -52.13
N TRP A 378 28.48 -15.19 -52.74
CA TRP A 378 29.93 -14.93 -52.75
C TRP A 378 30.35 -13.60 -53.39
N TYR A 379 29.49 -13.02 -54.23
CA TYR A 379 29.68 -11.71 -54.87
C TYR A 379 28.88 -10.58 -54.22
N SER A 380 28.21 -10.84 -53.10
CA SER A 380 27.50 -9.83 -52.32
C SER A 380 28.44 -9.10 -51.37
N TRP A 381 28.16 -7.83 -51.09
CA TRP A 381 28.77 -7.09 -49.98
C TRP A 381 28.34 -7.63 -48.60
N GLY A 382 27.36 -8.55 -48.57
CA GLY A 382 26.75 -9.07 -47.36
C GLY A 382 25.70 -8.10 -46.81
N TYR A 383 25.38 -8.27 -45.53
CA TYR A 383 24.43 -7.46 -44.77
C TYR A 383 24.74 -7.60 -43.28
N LYS A 384 24.11 -6.76 -42.44
CA LYS A 384 24.05 -7.01 -41.00
C LYS A 384 22.70 -7.64 -40.64
N VAL A 385 22.67 -8.44 -39.59
CA VAL A 385 21.42 -8.71 -38.87
C VAL A 385 21.54 -8.12 -37.48
N GLN A 386 20.56 -7.30 -37.11
CA GLN A 386 20.39 -6.84 -35.74
C GLN A 386 19.36 -7.72 -35.03
N ALA A 387 19.59 -7.98 -33.74
CA ALA A 387 18.64 -8.67 -32.87
C ALA A 387 18.46 -7.91 -31.55
N ARG A 388 17.25 -7.98 -31.00
CA ARG A 388 16.92 -7.48 -29.66
C ARG A 388 15.87 -8.39 -29.01
N ALA A 389 15.79 -8.35 -27.70
CA ALA A 389 14.76 -9.01 -26.92
C ALA A 389 13.82 -7.97 -26.29
N GLN A 390 12.63 -8.45 -25.93
CA GLN A 390 11.73 -7.85 -24.98
C GLN A 390 11.46 -8.86 -23.87
N ASP A 391 11.44 -8.40 -22.63
CA ASP A 391 11.16 -9.21 -21.45
C ASP A 391 9.64 -9.45 -21.25
N ILE A 392 9.24 -9.86 -20.04
CA ILE A 392 7.83 -10.10 -19.72
C ILE A 392 7.04 -8.82 -19.39
N VAL A 393 7.70 -7.77 -18.87
CA VAL A 393 7.11 -6.48 -18.44
C VAL A 393 7.14 -5.39 -19.50
N GLY A 394 7.82 -5.65 -20.61
CA GLY A 394 7.88 -4.81 -21.80
C GLY A 394 9.21 -4.08 -22.03
N ASN A 395 10.25 -4.20 -21.20
CA ASN A 395 11.52 -3.52 -21.47
C ASN A 395 12.21 -4.17 -22.68
N VAL A 396 12.87 -3.36 -23.51
CA VAL A 396 13.43 -3.78 -24.81
C VAL A 396 14.92 -3.47 -24.86
N THR A 397 15.75 -4.44 -25.26
CA THR A 397 17.22 -4.29 -25.31
C THR A 397 17.66 -2.97 -25.92
N THR A 398 18.45 -2.19 -25.17
CA THR A 398 19.04 -0.93 -25.64
C THR A 398 20.21 -1.16 -26.59
N ASP A 399 21.15 -2.00 -26.18
CA ASP A 399 22.35 -2.35 -26.93
C ASP A 399 22.08 -3.57 -27.82
N VAL A 400 21.55 -3.31 -29.02
CA VAL A 400 21.15 -4.36 -29.97
C VAL A 400 22.34 -5.19 -30.43
N ALA A 401 22.19 -6.51 -30.44
CA ALA A 401 23.21 -7.43 -30.94
C ALA A 401 23.39 -7.24 -32.45
N GLU A 402 24.63 -7.25 -32.96
CA GLU A 402 24.94 -7.14 -34.39
C GLU A 402 25.74 -8.34 -34.92
N MET A 403 25.17 -9.12 -35.84
CA MET A 403 25.93 -10.10 -36.62
C MET A 403 26.27 -9.54 -38.01
N ASN A 404 27.56 -9.30 -38.25
CA ASN A 404 28.08 -8.84 -39.53
C ASN A 404 28.32 -10.03 -40.47
N LEU A 405 27.40 -10.26 -41.43
CA LEU A 405 27.50 -11.32 -42.45
C LEU A 405 28.23 -10.84 -43.72
N ILE A 406 29.16 -9.91 -43.56
CA ILE A 406 30.00 -9.35 -44.62
C ILE A 406 31.10 -10.36 -44.97
N TRP A 407 31.12 -10.81 -46.23
CA TRP A 407 31.90 -11.96 -46.70
C TRP A 407 33.41 -11.87 -46.39
N TYR A 408 33.98 -10.66 -46.47
CA TYR A 408 35.39 -10.38 -46.19
C TYR A 408 35.87 -10.82 -44.80
N VAL A 409 34.97 -10.88 -43.80
CA VAL A 409 35.31 -11.28 -42.42
C VAL A 409 35.52 -12.80 -42.31
N ARG A 410 34.83 -13.60 -43.16
CA ARG A 410 34.74 -15.06 -43.00
C ARG A 410 35.64 -15.88 -43.93
N SER A 411 36.27 -15.29 -44.95
CA SER A 411 37.34 -15.96 -45.71
C SER A 411 38.44 -15.00 -46.19
N PRO A 412 39.38 -14.60 -45.30
CA PRO A 412 40.58 -13.87 -45.71
C PRO A 412 41.38 -14.62 -46.77
N ALA A 413 41.39 -15.96 -46.74
CA ALA A 413 42.06 -16.79 -47.73
C ALA A 413 41.55 -16.54 -49.16
N LEU A 414 40.24 -16.37 -49.37
CA LEU A 414 39.68 -16.05 -50.69
C LEU A 414 39.94 -14.60 -51.12
N LEU A 415 40.03 -13.66 -50.17
CA LEU A 415 40.54 -12.31 -50.47
C LEU A 415 42.01 -12.38 -50.92
N TYR A 416 42.85 -13.12 -50.21
CA TYR A 416 44.27 -13.26 -50.54
C TYR A 416 44.52 -14.01 -51.86
N THR A 417 43.70 -15.02 -52.23
CA THR A 417 43.79 -15.62 -53.56
C THR A 417 43.28 -14.70 -54.66
N LEU A 418 42.20 -13.94 -54.45
CA LEU A 418 41.72 -12.95 -55.43
C LEU A 418 42.77 -11.84 -55.67
N VAL A 419 43.28 -11.24 -54.60
CA VAL A 419 44.35 -10.22 -54.65
C VAL A 419 45.63 -10.81 -55.25
N GLY A 420 45.99 -12.06 -54.88
CA GLY A 420 47.12 -12.78 -55.44
C GLY A 420 47.00 -13.04 -56.95
N VAL A 421 45.82 -13.45 -57.42
CA VAL A 421 45.53 -13.64 -58.85
C VAL A 421 45.57 -12.31 -59.60
N VAL A 422 44.96 -11.25 -59.06
CA VAL A 422 45.02 -9.90 -59.67
C VAL A 422 46.46 -9.39 -59.75
N ALA A 423 47.26 -9.59 -58.69
CA ALA A 423 48.69 -9.23 -58.68
C ALA A 423 49.50 -10.05 -59.70
N LEU A 424 49.27 -11.37 -59.80
CA LEU A 424 49.92 -12.24 -60.79
C LEU A 424 49.55 -11.85 -62.22
N VAL A 425 48.28 -11.50 -62.49
CA VAL A 425 47.82 -11.00 -63.80
C VAL A 425 48.47 -9.65 -64.13
N ALA A 426 48.53 -8.71 -63.18
CA ALA A 426 49.20 -7.43 -63.36
C ALA A 426 50.72 -7.60 -63.64
N LEU A 427 51.38 -8.51 -62.92
CA LEU A 427 52.78 -8.86 -63.15
C LEU A 427 53.00 -9.52 -64.52
N ALA A 428 52.08 -10.39 -64.97
CA ALA A 428 52.14 -11.00 -66.30
C ALA A 428 51.96 -9.96 -67.42
N ILE A 429 51.04 -9.01 -67.26
CA ILE A 429 50.84 -7.89 -68.19
C ILE A 429 52.09 -7.00 -68.24
N LEU A 430 52.66 -6.63 -67.09
CA LEU A 430 53.92 -5.89 -67.01
C LEU A 430 55.07 -6.64 -67.70
N TYR A 431 55.20 -7.96 -67.46
CA TYR A 431 56.21 -8.78 -68.11
C TYR A 431 56.05 -8.81 -69.64
N LEU A 432 54.82 -8.95 -70.16
CA LEU A 432 54.53 -8.90 -71.59
C LEU A 432 54.84 -7.52 -72.20
N LEU A 433 54.55 -6.43 -71.49
CA LEU A 433 54.92 -5.07 -71.90
C LEU A 433 56.45 -4.88 -71.93
N PHE A 434 57.18 -5.36 -70.92
CA PHE A 434 58.65 -5.34 -70.91
C PHE A 434 59.26 -6.22 -71.99
N ALA A 435 58.71 -7.41 -72.25
CA ALA A 435 59.13 -8.28 -73.35
C ALA A 435 58.91 -7.61 -74.71
N SER A 436 57.75 -7.00 -74.94
CA SER A 436 57.43 -6.22 -76.15
C SER A 436 58.38 -5.04 -76.33
N MET A 437 58.69 -4.30 -75.26
CA MET A 437 59.68 -3.20 -75.30
C MET A 437 61.10 -3.71 -75.58
N ALA A 438 61.50 -4.83 -74.99
CA ALA A 438 62.80 -5.46 -75.23
C ALA A 438 62.92 -5.97 -76.68
N GLU A 439 61.84 -6.53 -77.24
CA GLU A 439 61.78 -6.94 -78.64
C GLU A 439 61.79 -5.76 -79.60
N LYS A 440 61.02 -4.69 -79.34
CA LYS A 440 61.11 -3.43 -80.11
C LYS A 440 62.52 -2.84 -80.06
N ARG A 441 63.24 -2.92 -78.92
CA ARG A 441 64.66 -2.55 -78.82
C ARG A 441 65.57 -3.48 -79.65
N ARG A 442 65.33 -4.80 -79.65
CA ARG A 442 66.06 -5.77 -80.51
C ARG A 442 65.78 -5.55 -82.00
N GLN A 443 64.54 -5.22 -82.38
CA GLN A 443 64.18 -4.87 -83.76
C GLN A 443 64.85 -3.57 -84.20
N LYS A 444 64.84 -2.50 -83.37
CA LYS A 444 65.60 -1.27 -83.66
C LYS A 444 67.10 -1.54 -83.82
N LYS A 445 67.73 -2.33 -82.95
CA LYS A 445 69.13 -2.75 -83.10
C LYS A 445 69.38 -3.56 -84.38
N ARG A 446 68.48 -4.49 -84.75
CA ARG A 446 68.56 -5.23 -86.02
C ARG A 446 68.39 -4.33 -87.25
N GLN A 447 67.56 -3.28 -87.16
CA GLN A 447 67.40 -2.28 -88.22
C GLN A 447 68.63 -1.35 -88.33
N GLN A 448 69.23 -0.93 -87.21
CA GLN A 448 70.51 -0.21 -87.21
C GLN A 448 71.62 -1.06 -87.83
N ALA A 449 71.82 -2.29 -87.35
CA ALA A 449 72.82 -3.21 -87.92
C ALA A 449 72.60 -3.48 -89.42
N LYS A 450 71.33 -3.55 -89.90
CA LYS A 450 71.04 -3.63 -91.34
C LYS A 450 71.36 -2.33 -92.10
N ARG A 451 71.15 -1.15 -91.51
CA ARG A 451 71.55 0.15 -92.11
C ARG A 451 73.08 0.31 -92.16
N GLU A 452 73.78 -0.09 -91.10
CA GLU A 452 75.25 -0.09 -91.02
C GLU A 452 75.86 -1.09 -92.03
N ALA A 453 75.26 -2.27 -92.19
CA ALA A 453 75.63 -3.22 -93.24
C ALA A 453 75.37 -2.68 -94.65
N ALA A 454 74.22 -2.02 -94.88
CA ALA A 454 73.89 -1.38 -96.15
C ALA A 454 74.87 -0.24 -96.50
N GLN A 455 75.25 0.58 -95.52
CA GLN A 455 76.27 1.62 -95.70
C GLN A 455 77.63 1.02 -96.06
N LYS A 456 78.04 -0.08 -95.41
CA LYS A 456 79.26 -0.82 -95.78
C LYS A 456 79.20 -1.47 -97.18
N SER A 457 78.02 -1.81 -97.70
CA SER A 457 77.89 -2.22 -99.11
C SER A 457 77.85 -1.06 -100.11
N SER A 458 77.63 0.18 -99.65
CA SER A 458 77.54 1.37 -100.52
C SER A 458 78.87 2.13 -100.69
N THR A 459 79.98 1.66 -100.12
CA THR A 459 81.29 2.31 -100.23
C THR A 459 82.15 1.81 -101.40
N THR A 460 81.63 0.90 -102.23
CA THR A 460 82.37 0.23 -103.32
C THR A 460 81.68 0.36 -104.68
N GLY A 461 81.04 1.50 -104.95
CA GLY A 461 80.39 1.78 -106.24
C GLY A 461 80.14 3.26 -106.49
N ALA A 462 80.79 3.81 -107.52
CA ALA A 462 80.50 5.03 -108.30
C ALA A 462 79.79 6.21 -107.58
N LEU A 463 80.38 7.40 -107.35
CA LEU A 463 81.00 8.36 -108.30
C LEU A 463 80.14 8.68 -109.54
N GLY A 464 79.64 9.92 -109.58
CA GLY A 464 78.57 10.42 -110.47
C GLY A 464 77.30 10.69 -109.63
N GLY A 465 76.70 11.88 -109.57
CA GLY A 465 76.74 13.05 -110.46
C GLY A 465 75.46 13.09 -111.31
N ALA A 466 74.65 14.16 -111.35
CA ALA A 466 74.75 15.47 -110.68
C ALA A 466 73.35 16.12 -110.50
N GLU A 467 73.31 17.44 -110.31
CA GLU A 467 72.17 18.39 -110.28
C GLU A 467 71.08 18.13 -111.36
N MET A 468 69.82 18.59 -111.29
CA MET A 468 69.06 19.59 -110.48
C MET A 468 67.54 19.25 -110.61
N ALA A 469 66.49 19.84 -109.99
CA ALA A 469 66.20 20.92 -109.02
C ALA A 469 64.84 20.54 -108.32
N GLY A 470 64.04 21.36 -107.60
CA GLY A 470 64.11 22.76 -107.13
C GLY A 470 62.70 23.31 -106.75
N ALA A 471 62.55 24.00 -105.61
CA ALA A 471 61.31 24.60 -105.03
C ALA A 471 60.15 23.63 -104.64
N GLY A 472 59.32 23.91 -103.62
CA GLY A 472 59.38 24.96 -102.57
C GLY A 472 58.01 25.21 -101.87
N THR A 473 58.02 25.69 -100.61
CA THR A 473 56.88 26.27 -99.82
C THR A 473 55.66 25.36 -99.50
N ALA A 474 54.88 25.54 -98.41
CA ALA A 474 55.07 26.22 -97.12
C ALA A 474 53.93 25.88 -96.10
N ALA A 475 54.21 26.08 -94.79
CA ALA A 475 53.30 26.46 -93.68
C ALA A 475 52.07 25.58 -93.27
N GLY A 476 51.53 25.84 -92.07
CA GLY A 476 50.43 25.10 -91.40
C GLY A 476 50.99 23.93 -90.55
N ASP A 477 51.19 24.00 -89.23
CA ASP A 477 50.47 24.57 -88.06
C ASP A 477 49.22 23.80 -87.58
N GLU A 478 49.31 23.46 -86.29
CA GLU A 478 48.29 23.27 -85.24
C GLU A 478 47.23 22.14 -85.28
N ASP A 479 46.68 21.95 -84.07
CA ASP A 479 45.51 21.21 -83.58
C ASP A 479 45.42 19.67 -83.65
N ASP A 480 45.69 19.09 -82.46
CA ASP A 480 44.86 18.09 -81.78
C ASP A 480 43.43 17.91 -82.33
N LEU A 481 42.99 16.66 -82.52
CA LEU A 481 41.65 16.18 -82.12
C LEU A 481 41.48 14.66 -82.33
N PHE A 482 40.56 14.07 -81.54
CA PHE A 482 39.91 12.76 -81.71
C PHE A 482 40.80 11.48 -81.62
N GLU A 483 40.32 10.29 -81.22
CA GLU A 483 38.99 9.89 -80.70
C GLU A 483 39.06 8.69 -79.73
N VAL A 484 38.07 8.60 -78.83
CA VAL A 484 37.25 7.41 -78.46
C VAL A 484 37.85 6.03 -78.80
N ARG A 485 37.95 5.09 -77.84
CA ARG A 485 36.78 4.37 -77.29
C ARG A 485 37.04 3.60 -76.00
#